data_AF-A0A1I0TP91-F1
#
_entry.id   AF-A0A1I0TP91-F1
#
_cell.length_a   1.000
_cell.length_b   1.000
_cell.length_c   1.000
_cell.angle_alpha   90.00
_cell.angle_beta   90.00
_cell.angle_gamma   90.00
#
_symmetry.space_group_name_H-M   'P 1'
#
loop_
_entity.id
_entity.type
_entity.pdbx_description
1 polymer ?
#
loop_
_entity_poly.entity_id
_entity_poly.type
_entity_poly.pdbx_seq_one_letter_code
_entity_poly.pdbx_strand_id
1 'polypeptide(L)'
;MRGAVLRPFSCAVLLVSACLLVSVSGCSLGDDADAGQGDDTVTADTTGTAGSSVVGHGGVTLPLPGSAFDYQLGGGYPPPPGVTVVARDRTDRPADAGYDICYVNGFQTQPAESESFADANPDLVLRVDGEPLVDLGWPDEYVYDTSTDAKRSALAAVVAPWIEQCRNDGYKAVEIDNLDSYTRSNDMLSADDNLALARLFADTAHRAGLAIAQKNTADRAG
;
A
#
# COMPACT_ATOMS: atom_id res chain seq x y z
N MET A 1 35.76 23.36 -43.21
CA MET A 1 36.32 24.41 -42.34
C MET A 1 35.17 25.03 -41.56
N ARG A 2 35.32 25.09 -40.22
CA ARG A 2 34.43 25.73 -39.21
C ARG A 2 33.06 25.04 -39.05
N GLY A 3 32.66 24.48 -37.92
CA GLY A 3 33.21 24.42 -36.57
C GLY A 3 32.01 24.13 -35.64
N ALA A 4 31.88 22.89 -35.17
CA ALA A 4 30.83 22.49 -34.25
C ALA A 4 31.17 22.99 -32.83
N VAL A 5 30.25 23.73 -32.22
CA VAL A 5 30.38 24.20 -30.83
C VAL A 5 29.57 23.25 -29.95
N LEU A 6 30.27 22.39 -29.20
CA LEU A 6 29.71 21.71 -28.04
C LEU A 6 29.44 22.74 -26.94
N ARG A 7 28.28 22.66 -26.29
CA ARG A 7 28.01 23.29 -25.01
C ARG A 7 27.73 22.22 -23.96
N PRO A 8 28.44 22.20 -22.83
CA PRO A 8 28.12 21.35 -21.70
C PRO A 8 27.10 22.09 -20.82
N PHE A 9 26.05 21.39 -20.36
CA PHE A 9 25.28 21.82 -19.20
C PHE A 9 25.24 20.67 -18.21
N SER A 10 26.15 20.73 -17.24
CA SER A 10 26.02 20.06 -15.95
C SER A 10 25.79 21.16 -14.92
N CYS A 11 24.64 21.13 -14.25
CA CYS A 11 24.45 21.75 -12.95
C CYS A 11 23.60 20.80 -12.13
N ALA A 12 24.28 19.99 -11.32
CA ALA A 12 23.69 19.22 -10.25
C ALA A 12 23.09 20.19 -9.21
N VAL A 13 21.81 20.04 -8.91
CA VAL A 13 21.17 20.75 -7.79
C VAL A 13 21.17 19.78 -6.60
N LEU A 14 22.12 20.00 -5.69
CA LEU A 14 22.15 19.36 -4.38
C LEU A 14 21.22 20.13 -3.44
N LEU A 15 20.06 19.56 -3.14
CA LEU A 15 19.18 20.02 -2.06
C LEU A 15 19.69 19.50 -0.72
N VAL A 16 20.30 20.38 0.07
CA VAL A 16 20.67 20.11 1.46
C VAL A 16 19.42 20.35 2.32
N SER A 17 18.77 19.28 2.76
CA SER A 17 17.66 19.34 3.72
C SER A 17 18.22 19.31 5.15
N ALA A 18 18.08 20.44 5.86
CA ALA A 18 18.49 20.57 7.24
C ALA A 18 17.42 19.98 8.17
N CYS A 19 17.69 18.80 8.74
CA CYS A 19 16.90 18.25 9.84
C CYS A 19 17.35 18.89 11.17
N LEU A 20 16.49 19.74 11.74
CA LEU A 20 16.58 20.13 13.15
C LEU A 20 16.19 18.93 14.03
N LEU A 21 17.15 18.36 14.73
CA LEU A 21 16.91 17.44 15.85
C LEU A 21 16.82 18.26 17.14
N VAL A 22 15.64 18.29 17.75
CA VAL A 22 15.46 18.76 19.13
C VAL A 22 15.74 17.59 20.06
N SER A 23 16.84 17.68 20.81
CA SER A 23 17.20 16.76 21.88
C SER A 23 16.48 17.18 23.18
N VAL A 24 15.71 16.25 23.77
CA VAL A 24 15.22 16.37 25.15
C VAL A 24 16.10 15.50 26.03
N SER A 25 16.98 16.14 26.81
CA SER A 25 17.71 15.53 27.93
C SER A 25 16.85 15.61 29.18
N GLY A 26 16.53 14.45 29.77
CA GLY A 26 15.91 14.33 31.09
C GLY A 26 16.72 13.38 31.96
N CYS A 27 17.23 13.89 33.07
CA CYS A 27 18.21 13.27 33.96
C CYS A 27 17.68 12.06 34.75
N SER A 28 18.54 11.06 34.93
CA SER A 28 18.47 10.04 35.99
C SER A 28 19.05 10.60 37.29
N LEU A 29 18.44 10.24 38.44
CA LEU A 29 19.10 9.63 39.60
C LEU A 29 18.11 9.46 40.77
N GLY A 30 18.16 8.29 41.41
CA GLY A 30 17.47 7.99 42.66
C GLY A 30 17.51 6.50 42.97
N ASP A 31 18.65 6.02 43.45
CA ASP A 31 18.78 4.74 44.18
C ASP A 31 18.26 4.92 45.62
N ASP A 32 17.50 3.94 46.14
CA ASP A 32 17.72 3.33 47.46
C ASP A 32 16.75 2.15 47.73
N ALA A 33 17.33 0.95 47.67
CA ALA A 33 17.21 -0.25 48.52
C ALA A 33 15.88 -0.70 49.19
N ASP A 34 15.43 -1.92 48.84
CA ASP A 34 15.52 -3.17 49.66
C ASP A 34 14.25 -4.05 49.76
N ALA A 35 14.52 -5.35 49.62
CA ALA A 35 13.82 -6.56 50.08
C ALA A 35 12.40 -6.93 49.58
N GLY A 36 12.36 -8.03 48.81
CA GLY A 36 11.16 -8.86 48.62
C GLY A 36 11.36 -9.98 47.60
N GLN A 37 12.10 -11.03 47.98
CA GLN A 37 12.27 -12.26 47.18
C GLN A 37 10.93 -12.97 46.93
N GLY A 38 10.62 -13.20 45.66
CA GLY A 38 9.63 -14.15 45.16
C GLY A 38 10.20 -14.76 43.88
N ASP A 39 10.81 -15.92 44.02
CA ASP A 39 11.32 -16.77 42.93
C ASP A 39 10.13 -17.36 42.16
N ASP A 40 9.88 -16.83 40.97
CA ASP A 40 9.24 -17.56 39.87
C ASP A 40 10.18 -17.46 38.67
N THR A 41 11.14 -18.38 38.65
CA THR A 41 12.01 -18.64 37.50
C THR A 41 11.16 -18.99 36.27
N VAL A 42 10.79 -17.98 35.48
CA VAL A 42 10.28 -18.20 34.13
C VAL A 42 11.46 -18.68 33.29
N THR A 43 11.48 -19.99 33.05
CA THR A 43 12.34 -20.59 32.03
C THR A 43 11.90 -20.01 30.68
N ALA A 44 12.68 -19.06 30.16
CA ALA A 44 12.53 -18.58 28.80
C ALA A 44 12.96 -19.71 27.85
N ASP A 45 12.01 -20.56 27.46
CA ASP A 45 12.17 -21.42 26.29
C ASP A 45 12.19 -20.51 25.06
N THR A 46 13.42 -20.13 24.67
CA THR A 46 13.69 -19.29 23.52
C THR A 46 13.68 -20.18 22.27
N THR A 47 12.51 -20.71 21.93
CA THR A 47 12.28 -21.45 20.68
C THR A 47 10.95 -21.08 20.00
N GLY A 48 10.38 -19.92 20.33
CA GLY A 48 9.22 -19.37 19.62
C GLY A 48 9.61 -18.31 18.61
N THR A 49 9.42 -18.58 17.32
CA THR A 49 9.32 -17.54 16.28
C THR A 49 8.43 -16.42 16.80
N ALA A 50 8.98 -15.22 16.98
CA ALA A 50 8.21 -14.05 17.39
C ALA A 50 7.04 -13.87 16.41
N GLY A 51 5.82 -14.10 16.88
CA GLY A 51 4.65 -14.14 16.00
C GLY A 51 4.45 -12.77 15.37
N SER A 52 4.59 -12.65 14.05
CA SER A 52 4.51 -11.37 13.33
C SER A 52 3.09 -10.80 13.23
N SER A 53 2.12 -11.38 13.93
CA SER A 53 0.71 -11.07 13.73
C SER A 53 -0.18 -11.29 14.95
N VAL A 54 -1.35 -10.67 14.93
CA VAL A 54 -2.43 -10.75 15.93
C VAL A 54 -3.78 -10.98 15.26
N VAL A 55 -4.75 -11.54 15.98
CA VAL A 55 -6.12 -11.70 15.48
C VAL A 55 -6.86 -10.37 15.60
N GLY A 56 -7.31 -9.84 14.47
CA GLY A 56 -8.13 -8.65 14.35
C GLY A 56 -9.64 -8.93 14.44
N HIS A 57 -10.43 -7.87 14.32
CA HIS A 57 -11.89 -7.96 14.26
C HIS A 57 -12.33 -8.80 13.04
N GLY A 58 -13.36 -9.62 13.21
CA GLY A 58 -13.82 -10.50 12.13
C GLY A 58 -12.90 -11.70 11.84
N GLY A 59 -11.88 -11.94 12.66
CA GLY A 59 -11.00 -13.10 12.55
C GLY A 59 -9.91 -12.98 11.49
N VAL A 60 -9.72 -11.80 10.88
CA VAL A 60 -8.58 -11.55 9.99
C VAL A 60 -7.30 -11.40 10.81
N THR A 61 -6.21 -11.95 10.30
CA THR A 61 -4.88 -11.79 10.91
C THR A 61 -4.32 -10.42 10.53
N LEU A 62 -3.79 -9.67 11.48
CA LEU A 62 -3.16 -8.35 11.29
C LEU A 62 -1.68 -8.42 11.64
N PRO A 63 -0.79 -7.60 11.05
CA PRO A 63 0.61 -7.57 11.46
C PRO A 63 0.74 -6.96 12.86
N LEU A 64 1.79 -7.34 13.59
CA LEU A 64 2.12 -6.65 14.85
C LEU A 64 2.48 -5.17 14.59
N PRO A 65 1.93 -4.23 15.36
CA PRO A 65 2.38 -2.85 15.32
C PRO A 65 3.89 -2.74 15.60
N GLY A 66 4.61 -1.97 14.79
CA GLY A 66 6.05 -1.80 14.92
C GLY A 66 6.90 -2.90 14.28
N SER A 67 6.30 -3.89 13.62
CA SER A 67 7.04 -4.87 12.82
C SER A 67 7.89 -4.19 11.74
N ALA A 68 9.11 -4.69 11.54
CA ALA A 68 9.98 -4.22 10.46
C ALA A 68 9.35 -4.55 9.10
N PHE A 69 9.19 -3.50 8.29
CA PHE A 69 8.47 -3.50 7.02
C PHE A 69 9.42 -3.25 5.84
N ASP A 70 9.19 -3.93 4.73
CA ASP A 70 9.90 -3.72 3.46
C ASP A 70 8.91 -3.65 2.29
N TYR A 71 9.09 -2.68 1.40
CA TYR A 71 8.15 -2.39 0.31
C TYR A 71 8.79 -2.64 -1.04
N GLN A 72 8.35 -3.73 -1.70
CA GLN A 72 9.03 -4.32 -2.86
C GLN A 72 8.14 -4.29 -4.11
N LEU A 73 7.73 -3.11 -4.56
CA LEU A 73 6.90 -2.97 -5.77
C LEU A 73 7.71 -3.02 -7.08
N GLY A 74 9.02 -2.77 -7.02
CA GLY A 74 9.92 -2.86 -8.18
C GLY A 74 10.35 -4.29 -8.54
N GLY A 75 9.69 -5.30 -7.96
CA GLY A 75 10.07 -6.70 -8.05
C GLY A 75 10.56 -7.26 -6.71
N GLY A 76 10.15 -8.50 -6.42
CA GLY A 76 10.52 -9.19 -5.20
C GLY A 76 12.01 -9.52 -5.07
N TYR A 77 12.55 -9.29 -3.87
CA TYR A 77 13.91 -9.70 -3.47
C TYR A 77 13.92 -10.31 -2.06
N PRO A 78 14.94 -11.10 -1.68
CA PRO A 78 15.05 -11.65 -0.33
C PRO A 78 15.00 -10.53 0.73
N PRO A 79 14.04 -10.57 1.67
CA PRO A 79 13.92 -9.52 2.69
C PRO A 79 15.19 -9.40 3.53
N PRO A 80 15.61 -8.18 3.92
CA PRO A 80 16.70 -7.99 4.86
C PRO A 80 16.47 -8.73 6.19
N PRO A 81 17.53 -9.13 6.91
CA PRO A 81 17.39 -9.77 8.22
C PRO A 81 16.54 -8.92 9.19
N GLY A 82 15.57 -9.56 9.84
CA GLY A 82 14.67 -8.92 10.81
C GLY A 82 13.39 -8.32 10.22
N VAL A 83 13.28 -8.21 8.89
CA VAL A 83 12.01 -7.84 8.23
C VAL A 83 11.01 -8.99 8.36
N THR A 84 9.79 -8.66 8.78
CA THR A 84 8.72 -9.65 9.00
C THR A 84 7.42 -9.30 8.27
N VAL A 85 7.32 -8.08 7.76
CA VAL A 85 6.19 -7.62 6.95
C VAL A 85 6.71 -7.16 5.59
N VAL A 86 6.18 -7.70 4.51
CA VAL A 86 6.61 -7.36 3.15
C VAL A 86 5.40 -7.08 2.28
N ALA A 87 5.41 -5.96 1.57
CA ALA A 87 4.41 -5.68 0.53
C ALA A 87 5.02 -5.86 -0.87
N ARG A 88 4.31 -6.57 -1.75
CA ARG A 88 4.72 -6.87 -3.14
C ARG A 88 3.55 -6.72 -4.08
N ASP A 89 3.83 -6.42 -5.35
CA ASP A 89 2.82 -6.40 -6.40
C ASP A 89 2.08 -7.76 -6.52
N ARG A 90 0.80 -7.73 -6.87
CA ARG A 90 -0.03 -8.93 -7.07
C ARG A 90 0.50 -9.91 -8.13
N THR A 91 1.43 -9.47 -8.98
CA THR A 91 2.07 -10.31 -9.99
C THR A 91 3.32 -11.04 -9.47
N ASP A 92 3.80 -10.67 -8.29
CA ASP A 92 4.92 -11.32 -7.60
C ASP A 92 4.42 -12.37 -6.60
N ARG A 93 5.32 -13.28 -6.22
CA ARG A 93 5.05 -14.23 -5.12
C ARG A 93 5.27 -13.56 -3.76
N PRO A 94 4.58 -14.00 -2.69
CA PRO A 94 4.91 -13.61 -1.32
C PRO A 94 6.40 -13.81 -0.99
N ALA A 95 6.91 -13.03 -0.04
CA ALA A 95 8.31 -13.13 0.39
C ALA A 95 8.54 -14.23 1.44
N ASP A 96 7.46 -14.83 1.97
CA ASP A 96 7.48 -15.76 3.10
C ASP A 96 8.12 -15.14 4.35
N ALA A 97 7.97 -13.81 4.52
CA ALA A 97 8.58 -13.05 5.62
C ALA A 97 7.84 -13.21 6.96
N GLY A 98 6.67 -13.84 6.97
CA GLY A 98 5.78 -13.98 8.12
C GLY A 98 4.42 -13.34 7.83
N TYR A 99 4.42 -12.07 7.42
CA TYR A 99 3.21 -11.35 7.03
C TYR A 99 3.37 -10.61 5.69
N ASP A 100 2.90 -11.22 4.61
CA ASP A 100 2.98 -10.65 3.27
C ASP A 100 1.68 -9.94 2.86
N ILE A 101 1.82 -8.75 2.28
CA ILE A 101 0.75 -7.87 1.81
C ILE A 101 0.79 -7.81 0.28
N CYS A 102 -0.35 -8.05 -0.36
CA CYS A 102 -0.51 -8.02 -1.80
C CYS A 102 -0.93 -6.62 -2.25
N TYR A 103 -0.09 -5.91 -2.99
CA TYR A 103 -0.41 -4.62 -3.56
C TYR A 103 -1.32 -4.79 -4.79
N VAL A 104 -2.39 -4.01 -4.84
CA VAL A 104 -3.36 -3.98 -5.95
C VAL A 104 -3.74 -2.53 -6.24
N ASN A 105 -3.48 -2.03 -7.46
CA ASN A 105 -4.07 -0.77 -7.91
C ASN A 105 -5.57 -0.98 -8.17
N GLY A 106 -6.43 -0.36 -7.35
CA GLY A 106 -7.88 -0.56 -7.41
C GLY A 106 -8.65 0.61 -8.02
N PHE A 107 -7.98 1.72 -8.32
CA PHE A 107 -8.61 2.99 -8.71
C PHE A 107 -8.09 3.55 -10.04
N GLN A 108 -7.12 2.88 -10.66
CA GLN A 108 -6.58 3.21 -11.98
C GLN A 108 -6.31 1.94 -12.77
N THR A 109 -6.22 2.05 -14.10
CA THR A 109 -5.75 0.94 -14.95
C THR A 109 -4.28 0.61 -14.68
N GLN A 110 -3.86 -0.57 -15.12
CA GLN A 110 -2.46 -0.99 -15.09
C GLN A 110 -1.78 -0.64 -16.43
N PRO A 111 -0.51 -0.19 -16.43
CA PRO A 111 0.16 0.33 -17.62
C PRO A 111 0.08 -0.57 -18.86
N ALA A 112 0.25 -1.89 -18.69
CA ALA A 112 0.26 -2.83 -19.80
C ALA A 112 -1.13 -3.07 -20.41
N GLU A 113 -2.20 -2.81 -19.65
CA GLU A 113 -3.58 -3.10 -20.06
C GLU A 113 -4.43 -1.84 -20.31
N SER A 114 -3.94 -0.64 -19.96
CA SER A 114 -4.69 0.62 -19.97
C SER A 114 -5.51 0.85 -21.24
N GLU A 115 -4.87 0.84 -22.41
CA GLU A 115 -5.55 1.07 -23.71
C GLU A 115 -6.65 0.02 -23.95
N SER A 116 -6.29 -1.26 -23.85
CA SER A 116 -7.23 -2.37 -24.09
C SER A 116 -8.40 -2.38 -23.10
N PHE A 117 -8.17 -1.98 -21.84
CA PHE A 117 -9.21 -1.87 -20.83
C PHE A 117 -10.17 -0.73 -21.15
N ALA A 118 -9.64 0.45 -21.52
CA ALA A 118 -10.43 1.63 -21.86
C ALA A 118 -11.26 1.43 -23.13
N ASP A 119 -10.74 0.70 -24.11
CA ASP A 119 -11.46 0.33 -25.34
C ASP A 119 -12.62 -0.63 -25.06
N ALA A 120 -12.39 -1.64 -24.22
CA ALA A 120 -13.41 -2.62 -23.87
C ALA A 120 -14.44 -2.08 -22.86
N ASN A 121 -14.05 -1.13 -22.01
CA ASN A 121 -14.84 -0.60 -20.91
C ASN A 121 -14.85 0.93 -20.90
N PRO A 122 -15.31 1.58 -21.98
CA PRO A 122 -15.21 3.04 -22.12
C PRO A 122 -15.97 3.81 -21.03
N ASP A 123 -16.98 3.19 -20.41
CA ASP A 123 -17.80 3.77 -19.33
C ASP A 123 -17.19 3.58 -17.92
N LEU A 124 -16.14 2.76 -17.77
CA LEU A 124 -15.48 2.49 -16.49
C LEU A 124 -14.19 3.29 -16.28
N VAL A 125 -13.73 4.02 -17.29
CA VAL A 125 -12.64 4.99 -17.19
C VAL A 125 -13.23 6.39 -17.25
N LEU A 126 -12.72 7.30 -16.44
CA LEU A 126 -13.14 8.69 -16.46
C LEU A 126 -12.72 9.31 -17.78
N ARG A 127 -13.59 10.11 -18.42
CA ARG A 127 -13.31 10.70 -19.74
C ARG A 127 -13.45 12.20 -19.75
N VAL A 128 -12.56 12.88 -20.47
CA VAL A 128 -12.57 14.33 -20.72
C VAL A 128 -12.49 14.55 -22.22
N ASP A 129 -13.42 15.32 -22.77
CA ASP A 129 -13.53 15.58 -24.21
C ASP A 129 -13.56 14.31 -25.08
N GLY A 130 -14.12 13.23 -24.53
CA GLY A 130 -14.25 11.93 -25.20
C GLY A 130 -13.06 10.99 -25.01
N GLU A 131 -11.95 11.44 -24.43
CA GLU A 131 -10.73 10.66 -24.23
C GLU A 131 -10.59 10.16 -22.78
N PRO A 132 -10.00 8.99 -22.52
CA PRO A 132 -9.68 8.55 -21.15
C PRO A 132 -8.79 9.56 -20.42
N LEU A 133 -9.12 9.85 -19.17
CA LEU A 133 -8.33 10.74 -18.32
C LEU A 133 -7.07 10.02 -17.85
N VAL A 134 -5.94 10.45 -18.39
CA VAL A 134 -4.59 10.05 -17.94
C VAL A 134 -4.25 10.72 -16.61
N ASP A 135 -3.66 9.97 -15.70
CA ASP A 135 -3.03 10.55 -14.51
C ASP A 135 -1.65 11.13 -14.84
N LEU A 136 -1.43 12.42 -14.58
CA LEU A 136 -0.15 13.07 -14.88
C LEU A 136 1.03 12.52 -14.05
N GLY A 137 0.76 11.91 -12.89
CA GLY A 137 1.77 11.22 -12.09
C GLY A 137 2.13 9.84 -12.65
N TRP A 138 1.23 9.24 -13.41
CA TRP A 138 1.31 7.89 -13.96
C TRP A 138 0.78 7.92 -15.41
N PRO A 139 1.57 8.42 -16.38
CA PRO A 139 1.09 8.81 -17.71
C PRO A 139 0.64 7.64 -18.59
N ASP A 140 0.87 6.42 -18.13
CA ASP A 140 0.46 5.15 -18.71
C ASP A 140 -0.79 4.54 -18.02
N GLU A 141 -1.38 5.22 -17.04
CA GLU A 141 -2.58 4.80 -16.33
C GLU A 141 -3.76 5.77 -16.53
N TYR A 142 -4.96 5.21 -16.60
CA TYR A 142 -6.23 5.94 -16.67
C TYR A 142 -6.98 5.87 -15.35
N VAL A 143 -7.60 6.98 -14.96
CA VAL A 143 -8.42 7.06 -13.75
C VAL A 143 -9.73 6.29 -13.96
N TYR A 144 -10.09 5.41 -13.02
CA TYR A 144 -11.39 4.75 -13.06
C TYR A 144 -12.53 5.70 -12.73
N ASP A 145 -13.65 5.55 -13.41
CA ASP A 145 -14.86 6.34 -13.16
C ASP A 145 -15.67 5.73 -12.01
N THR A 146 -15.52 6.30 -10.82
CA THR A 146 -16.21 5.84 -9.61
C THR A 146 -17.54 6.55 -9.36
N SER A 147 -18.03 7.40 -10.29
CA SER A 147 -19.13 8.36 -10.08
C SER A 147 -20.51 7.79 -9.79
N THR A 148 -20.74 6.49 -10.03
CA THR A 148 -22.05 5.85 -9.81
C THR A 148 -21.91 4.48 -9.17
N ASP A 149 -22.93 4.05 -8.44
CA ASP A 149 -22.99 2.71 -7.84
C ASP A 149 -22.80 1.58 -8.87
N ALA A 150 -23.36 1.75 -10.07
CA ALA A 150 -23.23 0.77 -11.15
C ALA A 150 -21.78 0.63 -11.62
N LYS A 151 -21.09 1.76 -11.82
CA LYS A 151 -19.67 1.76 -12.21
C LYS A 151 -18.79 1.20 -11.11
N ARG A 152 -19.01 1.60 -9.85
CA ARG A 152 -18.30 1.03 -8.68
C ARG A 152 -18.50 -0.48 -8.57
N SER A 153 -19.71 -0.97 -8.77
CA SER A 153 -19.99 -2.41 -8.75
C SER A 153 -19.27 -3.15 -9.88
N ALA A 154 -19.22 -2.57 -11.08
CA ALA A 154 -18.50 -3.15 -12.22
C ALA A 154 -16.98 -3.14 -11.99
N LEU A 155 -16.41 -2.05 -11.49
CA LEU A 155 -14.99 -1.95 -11.12
C LEU A 155 -14.64 -2.94 -10.00
N ALA A 156 -15.50 -3.08 -8.99
CA ALA A 156 -15.33 -4.09 -7.95
C ALA A 156 -15.28 -5.51 -8.53
N ALA A 157 -16.11 -5.82 -9.53
CA ALA A 157 -16.10 -7.11 -10.21
C ALA A 157 -14.82 -7.35 -11.04
N VAL A 158 -14.20 -6.28 -11.58
CA VAL A 158 -12.91 -6.36 -12.29
C VAL A 158 -11.78 -6.71 -11.33
N VAL A 159 -11.75 -6.06 -10.15
CA VAL A 159 -10.66 -6.18 -9.17
C VAL A 159 -10.82 -7.38 -8.24
N ALA A 160 -12.04 -7.86 -8.00
CA ALA A 160 -12.30 -8.96 -7.06
C ALA A 160 -11.47 -10.23 -7.36
N PRO A 161 -11.34 -10.71 -8.60
CA PRO A 161 -10.48 -11.85 -8.91
C PRO A 161 -9.00 -11.62 -8.54
N TRP A 162 -8.50 -10.38 -8.59
CA TRP A 162 -7.14 -10.05 -8.19
C TRP A 162 -6.96 -10.19 -6.68
N ILE A 163 -7.92 -9.67 -5.90
CA ILE A 163 -7.94 -9.79 -4.43
C ILE A 163 -8.03 -11.27 -4.02
N GLU A 164 -8.92 -12.03 -4.66
CA GLU A 164 -9.09 -13.46 -4.39
C GLU A 164 -7.81 -14.26 -4.75
N GLN A 165 -7.15 -13.89 -5.85
CA GLN A 165 -5.89 -14.52 -6.25
C GLN A 165 -4.77 -14.24 -5.23
N CYS A 166 -4.70 -13.04 -4.65
CA CYS A 166 -3.74 -12.76 -3.57
C CYS A 166 -3.90 -13.75 -2.40
N ARG A 167 -5.15 -14.11 -2.03
CA ARG A 167 -5.38 -15.14 -1.00
C ARG A 167 -4.84 -16.49 -1.45
N ASN A 168 -5.14 -16.90 -2.68
CA ASN A 168 -4.69 -18.18 -3.23
C ASN A 168 -3.16 -18.28 -3.31
N ASP A 169 -2.48 -17.16 -3.58
CA ASP A 169 -1.03 -17.07 -3.65
C ASP A 169 -0.36 -17.08 -2.26
N GLY A 170 -1.14 -16.97 -1.18
CA GLY A 170 -0.64 -17.08 0.20
C GLY A 170 -0.36 -15.74 0.89
N TYR A 171 -0.87 -14.63 0.34
CA TYR A 171 -0.86 -13.33 1.03
C TYR A 171 -1.84 -13.31 2.21
N LYS A 172 -1.54 -12.43 3.18
CA LYS A 172 -2.28 -12.30 4.45
C LYS A 172 -3.19 -11.07 4.42
N ALA A 173 -2.83 -10.10 3.58
CA ALA A 173 -3.60 -8.89 3.35
C ALA A 173 -3.50 -8.45 1.89
N VAL A 174 -4.40 -7.55 1.51
CA VAL A 174 -4.26 -6.68 0.33
C VAL A 174 -4.04 -5.24 0.75
N GLU A 175 -3.27 -4.49 -0.01
CA GLU A 175 -3.19 -3.03 0.05
C GLU A 175 -3.76 -2.49 -1.27
N ILE A 176 -4.84 -1.71 -1.18
CA ILE A 176 -5.46 -1.12 -2.36
C ILE A 176 -4.90 0.28 -2.58
N ASP A 177 -4.27 0.50 -3.73
CA ASP A 177 -3.65 1.77 -4.10
C ASP A 177 -4.60 2.74 -4.79
N ASN A 178 -4.25 4.03 -4.76
CA ASN A 178 -4.89 5.15 -5.44
C ASN A 178 -6.30 5.51 -4.96
N LEU A 179 -6.61 5.29 -3.68
CA LEU A 179 -7.84 5.79 -3.06
C LEU A 179 -8.02 7.30 -3.27
N ASP A 180 -6.92 8.05 -3.38
CA ASP A 180 -6.88 9.50 -3.63
C ASP A 180 -7.03 9.90 -5.11
N SER A 181 -7.34 8.99 -6.03
CA SER A 181 -7.47 9.31 -7.46
C SER A 181 -8.51 10.41 -7.76
N TYR A 182 -9.50 10.61 -6.88
CA TYR A 182 -10.45 11.72 -6.97
C TYR A 182 -9.77 13.09 -6.98
N THR A 183 -8.60 13.25 -6.35
CA THR A 183 -7.82 14.50 -6.35
C THR A 183 -7.24 14.85 -7.72
N ARG A 184 -7.19 13.87 -8.63
CA ARG A 184 -6.64 13.96 -9.99
C ARG A 184 -7.73 13.77 -11.06
N SER A 185 -9.00 13.98 -10.68
CA SER A 185 -10.17 13.70 -11.51
C SER A 185 -10.77 14.93 -12.21
N ASN A 186 -10.09 16.08 -12.22
CA ASN A 186 -10.66 17.36 -12.69
C ASN A 186 -11.99 17.73 -12.00
N ASP A 187 -12.07 17.50 -10.68
CA ASP A 187 -13.27 17.72 -9.86
C ASP A 187 -14.51 16.90 -10.29
N MET A 188 -14.32 15.85 -11.11
CA MET A 188 -15.41 15.00 -11.58
C MET A 188 -15.76 13.86 -10.61
N LEU A 189 -14.84 13.50 -9.72
CA LEU A 189 -15.03 12.48 -8.68
C LEU A 189 -14.84 13.10 -7.30
N SER A 190 -15.60 12.60 -6.32
CA SER A 190 -15.47 12.98 -4.92
C SER A 190 -14.71 11.93 -4.11
N ALA A 191 -14.27 12.31 -2.91
CA ALA A 191 -13.74 11.35 -1.94
C ALA A 191 -14.78 10.27 -1.57
N ASP A 192 -16.06 10.64 -1.49
CA ASP A 192 -17.15 9.72 -1.13
C ASP A 192 -17.38 8.65 -2.22
N ASP A 193 -17.19 9.00 -3.49
CA ASP A 193 -17.24 8.02 -4.59
C ASP A 193 -16.15 6.96 -4.44
N ASN A 194 -14.92 7.38 -4.16
CA ASN A 194 -13.81 6.45 -3.96
C ASN A 194 -13.96 5.63 -2.67
N LEU A 195 -14.45 6.23 -1.57
CA LEU A 195 -14.73 5.50 -0.33
C LEU A 195 -15.86 4.47 -0.51
N ALA A 196 -16.86 4.76 -1.34
CA ALA A 196 -17.91 3.79 -1.66
C ALA A 196 -17.35 2.57 -2.40
N LEU A 197 -16.40 2.75 -3.32
CA LEU A 197 -15.71 1.65 -3.99
C LEU A 197 -14.78 0.89 -3.02
N ALA A 198 -14.04 1.61 -2.16
CA ALA A 198 -13.16 1.00 -1.16
C ALA A 198 -13.91 0.04 -0.22
N ARG A 199 -15.16 0.34 0.15
CA ARG A 199 -16.01 -0.55 0.95
C ARG A 199 -16.28 -1.87 0.23
N LEU A 200 -16.51 -1.85 -1.08
CA LEU A 200 -16.70 -3.07 -1.88
C LEU A 200 -15.43 -3.93 -1.92
N PHE A 201 -14.25 -3.30 -1.98
CA PHE A 201 -12.97 -4.01 -1.89
C PHE A 201 -12.75 -4.61 -0.50
N ALA A 202 -13.04 -3.87 0.57
CA ALA A 202 -12.93 -4.36 1.95
C ALA A 202 -13.84 -5.57 2.18
N ASP A 203 -15.09 -5.51 1.71
CA ASP A 203 -16.02 -6.63 1.79
C ASP A 203 -15.49 -7.87 1.04
N THR A 204 -14.87 -7.66 -0.13
CA THR A 204 -14.26 -8.74 -0.92
C THR A 204 -13.05 -9.34 -0.22
N ALA A 205 -12.14 -8.51 0.29
CA ALA A 205 -10.96 -8.95 1.04
C ALA A 205 -11.35 -9.75 2.29
N HIS A 206 -12.31 -9.25 3.08
CA HIS A 206 -12.77 -9.93 4.29
C HIS A 206 -13.44 -11.28 3.96
N ARG A 207 -14.25 -11.37 2.89
CA ARG A 207 -14.81 -12.66 2.45
C ARG A 207 -13.73 -13.65 2.01
N ALA A 208 -12.64 -13.17 1.41
CA ALA A 208 -11.48 -13.97 1.06
C ALA A 208 -10.59 -14.33 2.28
N GLY A 209 -10.90 -13.83 3.48
CA GLY A 209 -10.09 -14.05 4.68
C GLY A 209 -8.76 -13.27 4.67
N LEU A 210 -8.73 -12.14 3.96
CA LEU A 210 -7.62 -11.20 3.92
C LEU A 210 -7.93 -9.98 4.79
N ALA A 211 -6.92 -9.47 5.48
CA ALA A 211 -6.98 -8.08 5.95
C ALA A 211 -6.86 -7.12 4.76
N ILE A 212 -7.28 -5.87 4.94
CA ILE A 212 -7.16 -4.83 3.93
C ILE A 212 -6.46 -3.60 4.51
N ALA A 213 -5.52 -3.05 3.75
CA ALA A 213 -4.83 -1.80 4.02
C ALA A 213 -5.23 -0.76 2.97
N GLN A 214 -5.24 0.50 3.41
CA GLN A 214 -5.46 1.66 2.58
C GLN A 214 -4.12 2.33 2.29
N LYS A 215 -3.83 2.60 1.03
CA LYS A 215 -2.72 3.48 0.63
C LYS A 215 -3.20 4.91 0.47
N ASN A 216 -2.37 5.87 0.92
CA ASN A 216 -2.66 7.31 1.00
C ASN A 216 -3.85 7.67 1.92
N THR A 217 -4.24 8.95 1.93
CA THR A 217 -5.51 9.44 2.49
C THR A 217 -5.78 9.06 3.95
N ALA A 218 -4.73 9.03 4.78
CA ALA A 218 -4.82 8.60 6.18
C ALA A 218 -5.81 9.43 7.02
N ASP A 219 -6.11 10.66 6.61
CA ASP A 219 -7.13 11.53 7.21
C ASP A 219 -8.56 10.99 7.06
N ARG A 220 -8.77 9.97 6.23
CA ARG A 220 -10.06 9.31 5.99
C ARG A 220 -10.13 7.89 6.54
N ALA A 221 -9.13 7.45 7.30
CA ALA A 221 -9.21 6.18 8.01
C ALA A 221 -10.32 6.25 9.08
N GLY A 222 -11.37 5.44 8.92
CA GLY A 222 -12.53 5.43 9.83
C GLY A 222 -13.51 4.29 9.55
#